data_AF-A0A958BRN4-F1
#
_entry.id   AF-A0A958BRN4-F1
#
_cell.length_a   1.000
_cell.length_b   1.000
_cell.length_c   1.000
_cell.angle_alpha   90.00
_cell.angle_beta   90.00
_cell.angle_gamma   90.00
#
_symmetry.space_group_name_H-M   'P 1'
#
loop_
_entity.id
_entity.type
_entity.pdbx_description
1 polymer ?
#
loop_
_entity_poly.entity_id
_entity_poly.type
_entity_poly.pdbx_seq_one_letter_code
_entity_poly.pdbx_strand_id
1 'polypeptide(L)'
;MSFDTFALAAMASELRSIVLEGRVQRVVQINSLTYGFEIYVHPIRHYLILSVEPQAPRLHLTEKKVRRGTGNDTPLMLVLRKYMRGAILKAIEQPPYERILNFHFDNFHTGPTLLAAEMLGPRSNLILVAPDQTILGVARLPKAGQTRQRTLLPNQVYDPPPAQNKLTPAELTEFNFRQELAEASPNLELARLLPNILVGISPLLAREIIYRAT
;
A
#
# COMPACT_ATOMS: atom_id res chain seq x y z
N MET A 1 -11.34 3.03 -10.91
CA MET A 1 -10.51 1.85 -11.20
C MET A 1 -10.15 1.20 -9.88
N SER A 2 -10.31 -0.11 -9.71
CA SER A 2 -9.90 -0.78 -8.47
C SER A 2 -8.38 -0.78 -8.38
N PHE A 3 -7.82 -0.20 -7.31
CA PHE A 3 -6.41 -0.33 -6.97
C PHE A 3 -6.20 -1.76 -6.44
N ASP A 4 -5.92 -2.71 -7.33
CA ASP A 4 -5.66 -4.11 -6.98
C ASP A 4 -4.16 -4.39 -6.83
N THR A 5 -3.81 -5.63 -6.48
CA THR A 5 -2.40 -6.01 -6.23
C THR A 5 -1.56 -5.91 -7.51
N PHE A 6 -2.13 -6.21 -8.67
CA PHE A 6 -1.43 -6.19 -9.96
C PHE A 6 -1.15 -4.76 -10.42
N ALA A 7 -2.15 -3.89 -10.32
CA ALA A 7 -1.96 -2.46 -10.55
C ALA A 7 -0.90 -1.89 -9.59
N LEU A 8 -0.93 -2.29 -8.32
CA LEU A 8 0.09 -1.88 -7.35
C LEU A 8 1.49 -2.41 -7.69
N ALA A 9 1.61 -3.62 -8.23
CA ALA A 9 2.88 -4.18 -8.69
C ALA A 9 3.47 -3.39 -9.87
N ALA A 10 2.64 -3.01 -10.84
CA ALA A 10 3.05 -2.15 -11.94
C ALA A 10 3.52 -0.78 -11.41
N MET A 11 2.75 -0.16 -10.50
CA MET A 11 3.14 1.09 -9.84
C MET A 11 4.45 0.94 -9.06
N ALA A 12 4.65 -0.17 -8.35
CA ALA A 12 5.89 -0.44 -7.63
C ALA A 12 7.09 -0.51 -8.58
N SER A 13 6.93 -1.19 -9.72
CA SER A 13 7.96 -1.27 -10.76
C SER A 13 8.31 0.10 -11.33
N GLU A 14 7.30 0.92 -11.65
CA GLU A 14 7.49 2.28 -12.14
C GLU A 14 8.20 3.16 -11.10
N LEU A 15 7.77 3.11 -9.83
CA LEU A 15 8.43 3.87 -8.78
C LEU A 15 9.88 3.43 -8.58
N ARG A 16 10.16 2.13 -8.65
CA ARG A 16 11.53 1.63 -8.51
C ARG A 16 12.46 2.19 -9.58
N SER A 17 12.00 2.24 -10.83
CA SER A 17 12.84 2.74 -11.94
C SER A 17 13.06 4.25 -11.90
N ILE A 18 12.21 5.00 -11.18
CA ILE A 18 12.23 6.48 -11.19
C ILE A 18 12.80 7.08 -9.91
N VAL A 19 12.39 6.59 -8.72
CA VAL A 19 12.63 7.30 -7.45
C VAL A 19 13.56 6.59 -6.45
N LEU A 20 14.05 5.39 -6.76
CA LEU A 20 15.04 4.72 -5.90
C LEU A 20 16.33 5.53 -5.79
N GLU A 21 16.99 5.39 -4.64
CA GLU A 21 18.14 6.18 -4.20
C GLU A 21 17.88 7.69 -4.15
N GLY A 22 16.63 8.10 -4.32
CA GLY A 22 16.20 9.48 -4.23
C GLY A 22 16.19 9.99 -2.79
N ARG A 23 16.62 11.24 -2.61
CA ARG A 23 16.58 11.92 -1.31
C ARG A 23 15.29 12.69 -1.16
N VAL A 24 14.55 12.43 -0.09
CA VAL A 24 13.36 13.20 0.28
C VAL A 24 13.76 14.60 0.71
N GLN A 25 13.44 15.60 -0.09
CA GLN A 25 13.70 17.02 0.19
C GLN A 25 12.62 17.63 1.08
N ARG A 26 11.37 17.20 0.87
CA ARG A 26 10.21 17.76 1.56
C ARG A 26 9.10 16.73 1.66
N VAL A 27 8.39 16.76 2.78
CA VAL A 27 7.10 16.08 2.95
C VAL A 27 6.04 17.14 3.30
N VAL A 28 4.87 17.04 2.68
CA VAL A 28 3.74 17.94 2.92
C VAL A 28 2.45 17.16 3.13
N GLN A 29 1.58 17.66 3.99
CA GLN A 29 0.21 17.20 4.07
C GLN A 29 -0.62 18.01 3.07
N ILE A 30 -1.20 17.32 2.10
CA ILE A 30 -2.10 17.92 1.10
C ILE A 30 -3.50 18.02 1.74
N ASN A 31 -4.01 16.89 2.23
CA ASN A 31 -5.28 16.76 2.97
C ASN A 31 -5.06 15.87 4.20
N SER A 32 -6.06 15.69 5.06
CA SER A 32 -5.95 14.90 6.31
C SER A 32 -5.39 13.48 6.12
N LEU A 33 -5.68 12.81 4.99
CA LEU A 33 -5.18 11.47 4.68
C LEU A 33 -4.40 11.41 3.36
N THR A 34 -3.84 12.54 2.91
CA THR A 34 -3.07 12.62 1.68
C THR A 34 -1.75 13.35 1.92
N TYR A 35 -0.65 12.68 1.63
CA TYR A 35 0.71 13.12 1.90
C TYR A 35 1.48 13.19 0.58
N GLY A 36 2.23 14.29 0.39
CA GLY A 36 3.09 14.51 -0.77
C GLY A 36 4.56 14.48 -0.37
N PHE A 37 5.38 13.84 -1.18
CA PHE A 37 6.83 13.71 -1.00
C PHE A 37 7.52 14.33 -2.22
N GLU A 38 8.43 15.28 -1.99
CA GLU A 38 9.37 15.79 -2.99
C GLU A 38 10.65 14.96 -2.87
N ILE A 39 10.91 14.10 -3.87
CA ILE A 39 12.05 13.19 -3.91
C ILE A 39 13.01 13.67 -5.00
N TYR A 40 14.24 13.96 -4.63
CA TYR A 40 15.28 14.39 -5.55
C TYR A 40 16.14 13.19 -5.95
N VAL A 41 16.11 12.85 -7.24
CA VAL A 41 17.02 11.89 -7.88
C VAL A 41 17.79 12.71 -8.90
N HIS A 42 19.10 12.86 -8.72
CA HIS A 42 19.88 13.81 -9.52
C HIS A 42 19.67 13.57 -11.04
N PRO A 43 19.34 14.61 -11.84
CA PRO A 43 19.14 16.02 -11.48
C PRO A 43 17.66 16.44 -11.27
N ILE A 44 16.72 15.50 -11.27
CA ILE A 44 15.27 15.72 -11.34
C ILE A 44 14.60 15.67 -9.96
N ARG A 45 13.53 16.45 -9.79
CA ARG A 45 12.62 16.35 -8.65
C ARG A 45 11.35 15.63 -9.06
N HIS A 46 11.06 14.54 -8.37
CA HIS A 46 9.84 13.77 -8.53
C HIS A 46 8.91 14.06 -7.36
N TYR A 47 7.60 14.03 -7.62
CA TYR A 47 6.59 14.29 -6.62
C TYR A 47 5.69 13.07 -6.47
N LEU A 48 5.84 12.37 -5.35
CA LEU A 48 5.03 11.20 -5.01
C LEU A 48 3.85 11.65 -4.14
N ILE A 49 2.64 11.25 -4.51
CA ILE A 49 1.44 11.42 -3.69
C ILE A 49 1.02 10.07 -3.14
N LEU A 50 0.85 10.00 -1.81
CA LEU A 50 0.28 8.87 -1.09
C LEU A 50 -1.04 9.31 -0.45
N SER A 51 -2.16 8.84 -0.99
CA SER A 51 -3.48 9.10 -0.43
C SER A 51 -4.09 7.79 0.06
N VAL A 52 -4.52 7.80 1.32
CA VAL A 52 -5.19 6.66 1.94
C VAL A 52 -6.65 6.99 2.27
N GLU A 53 -7.22 7.98 1.59
CA GLU A 53 -8.64 8.36 1.72
C GLU A 53 -9.55 7.13 1.50
N PRO A 54 -10.61 6.91 2.31
CA PRO A 54 -11.41 5.67 2.26
C PRO A 54 -12.01 5.38 0.88
N GLN A 55 -12.43 6.44 0.19
CA GLN A 55 -13.17 6.37 -1.08
C GLN A 55 -12.24 6.36 -2.30
N ALA A 56 -11.01 6.84 -2.15
CA ALA A 56 -10.10 7.03 -3.27
C ALA A 56 -8.63 6.88 -2.83
N PRO A 57 -8.24 5.72 -2.26
CA PRO A 57 -6.84 5.47 -1.98
C PRO A 57 -6.09 5.42 -3.32
N ARG A 58 -4.96 6.09 -3.38
CA ARG A 58 -4.14 6.19 -4.59
C ARG A 58 -2.70 6.48 -4.23
N LEU A 59 -1.84 6.06 -5.12
CA LEU A 59 -0.41 6.29 -5.05
C LEU A 59 0.08 6.49 -6.48
N HIS A 60 0.75 7.61 -6.72
CA HIS A 60 1.22 7.96 -8.05
C HIS A 60 2.27 9.06 -7.99
N LEU A 61 3.08 9.14 -9.04
CA LEU A 61 3.88 10.32 -9.33
C LEU A 61 3.01 11.40 -9.96
N THR A 62 3.42 12.66 -9.82
CA THR A 62 2.82 13.78 -10.52
C THR A 62 3.90 14.76 -10.96
N GLU A 63 3.66 15.41 -12.10
CA GLU A 63 4.50 16.51 -12.58
C GLU A 63 4.27 17.80 -11.79
N LYS A 64 3.10 17.91 -11.16
CA LYS A 64 2.74 19.10 -10.38
C LYS A 64 3.44 19.05 -9.04
N LYS A 65 4.22 20.10 -8.76
CA LYS A 65 4.85 20.28 -7.44
C LYS A 65 3.83 20.15 -6.32
N VAL A 66 4.10 19.26 -5.36
CA VAL A 66 3.25 19.06 -4.18
C VAL A 66 3.21 20.34 -3.34
N ARG A 67 2.01 20.72 -2.91
CA ARG A 67 1.76 21.90 -2.07
C ARG A 67 1.08 21.47 -0.79
N ARG A 68 1.45 22.14 0.31
CA ARG A 68 0.77 21.96 1.60
C ARG A 68 -0.66 22.48 1.47
N GLY A 69 -1.62 21.76 2.02
CA GLY A 69 -2.99 22.24 2.18
C GLY A 69 -3.13 23.30 3.27
N THR A 70 -4.36 23.77 3.49
CA THR A 70 -4.70 24.79 4.48
C THR A 70 -4.98 24.24 5.88
N GLY A 71 -5.09 22.91 6.03
CA GLY A 71 -5.40 22.27 7.31
C GLY A 71 -4.23 22.23 8.31
N ASN A 72 -4.56 21.84 9.54
CA ASN A 72 -3.58 21.56 10.59
C ASN A 72 -2.78 20.29 10.28
N ASP A 73 -1.53 20.25 10.74
CA ASP A 73 -0.69 19.06 10.62
C ASP A 73 -1.29 17.92 11.46
N THR A 74 -1.40 16.74 10.87
CA THR A 74 -1.80 15.51 11.58
C THR A 74 -0.64 14.99 12.44
N PRO A 75 -0.92 14.15 13.45
CA PRO A 75 0.12 13.46 14.21
C PRO A 75 1.12 12.72 13.30
N LEU A 76 0.64 11.99 12.28
CA LEU A 76 1.53 11.32 11.33
C LEU A 76 2.42 12.32 10.57
N MET A 77 1.88 13.46 10.12
CA MET A 77 2.69 14.46 9.41
C MET A 77 3.85 14.99 10.26
N LEU A 78 3.66 15.20 11.56
CA LEU A 78 4.72 15.64 12.46
C LEU A 78 5.85 14.61 12.55
N VAL A 79 5.49 13.33 12.67
CA VAL A 79 6.46 12.23 12.70
C VAL A 79 7.16 12.08 11.34
N LEU A 80 6.42 12.08 10.23
CA LEU A 80 6.99 12.03 8.87
C LEU A 80 8.01 13.16 8.66
N ARG A 81 7.73 14.39 9.12
CA ARG A 81 8.67 15.50 9.00
C ARG A 81 10.00 15.23 9.71
N LYS A 82 9.96 14.57 10.87
CA LYS A 82 11.16 14.20 11.65
C LYS A 82 12.00 13.13 10.95
N TYR A 83 11.38 12.06 10.46
CA TYR A 83 12.10 10.88 9.95
C TYR A 83 12.38 10.92 8.44
N MET A 84 11.51 11.55 7.65
CA MET A 84 11.61 11.48 6.18
C MET A 84 12.48 12.58 5.59
N ARG A 85 12.57 13.77 6.21
CA ARG A 85 13.35 14.86 5.61
C ARG A 85 14.83 14.49 5.56
N GLY A 86 15.40 14.49 4.37
CA GLY A 86 16.78 14.09 4.11
C GLY A 86 17.01 12.59 3.99
N ALA A 87 15.96 11.77 4.19
CA ALA A 87 16.05 10.33 4.06
C ALA A 87 16.22 9.91 2.59
N ILE A 88 16.92 8.80 2.38
CA ILE A 88 17.16 8.19 1.07
C ILE A 88 16.22 7.01 0.92
N LEU A 89 15.48 6.94 -0.18
CA LEU A 89 14.62 5.81 -0.50
C LEU A 89 15.45 4.63 -1.01
N LYS A 90 15.66 3.61 -0.18
CA LYS A 90 16.54 2.47 -0.45
C LYS A 90 15.85 1.32 -1.14
N ALA A 91 14.59 1.07 -0.81
CA ALA A 91 13.83 0.00 -1.44
C ALA A 91 12.34 0.34 -1.47
N ILE A 92 11.66 -0.26 -2.44
CA ILE A 92 10.21 -0.28 -2.54
C ILE A 92 9.82 -1.74 -2.68
N GLU A 93 9.02 -2.26 -1.78
CA GLU A 93 8.66 -3.69 -1.73
C GLU A 93 7.16 -3.85 -1.65
N GLN A 94 6.64 -4.82 -2.39
CA GLN A 94 5.25 -5.22 -2.27
C GLN A 94 5.24 -6.63 -1.71
N PRO A 95 4.64 -6.87 -0.53
CA PRO A 95 4.41 -8.21 -0.06
C PRO A 95 3.59 -9.01 -1.08
N PRO A 96 3.91 -10.29 -1.32
CA PRO A 96 3.25 -11.08 -2.37
C PRO A 96 1.72 -11.04 -2.27
N TYR A 97 1.07 -10.72 -3.39
CA TYR A 97 -0.39 -10.71 -3.54
C TYR A 97 -1.16 -9.74 -2.61
N GLU A 98 -0.44 -8.89 -1.89
CA GLU A 98 -1.03 -7.89 -1.01
C GLU A 98 -1.17 -6.53 -1.69
N ARG A 99 -2.08 -5.72 -1.16
CA ARG A 99 -2.24 -4.33 -1.59
C ARG A 99 -1.50 -3.39 -0.65
N ILE A 100 -0.23 -3.68 -0.40
CA ILE A 100 0.63 -2.89 0.46
C ILE A 100 1.90 -2.56 -0.29
N LEU A 101 2.34 -1.31 -0.21
CA LEU A 101 3.65 -0.91 -0.68
C LEU A 101 4.49 -0.39 0.47
N ASN A 102 5.61 -1.07 0.70
CA ASN A 102 6.59 -0.80 1.73
C ASN A 102 7.70 0.05 1.13
N PHE A 103 7.91 1.24 1.68
CA PHE A 103 9.01 2.12 1.30
C PHE A 103 10.05 2.11 2.42
N HIS A 104 11.25 1.64 2.11
CA HIS A 104 12.36 1.59 3.05
C HIS A 104 13.20 2.84 2.89
N PHE A 105 13.24 3.65 3.93
CA PHE A 105 14.00 4.89 3.97
C PHE A 105 15.17 4.76 4.93
N ASP A 106 16.31 5.33 4.55
CA ASP A 106 17.46 5.46 5.44
C ASP A 106 17.78 6.94 5.67
N ASN A 107 17.82 7.35 6.94
CA ASN A 107 18.11 8.72 7.33
C ASN A 107 19.30 8.75 8.28
N PHE A 108 20.32 9.52 7.94
CA PHE A 108 21.54 9.67 8.73
C PHE A 108 21.29 10.05 10.20
N HIS A 109 20.27 10.87 10.50
CA HIS A 109 20.02 11.35 11.85
C HIS A 109 19.07 10.46 12.66
N THR A 110 18.10 9.81 11.99
CA THR A 110 17.05 9.05 12.66
C THR A 110 17.13 7.55 12.45
N GLY A 111 18.06 7.08 11.62
CA GLY A 111 18.19 5.69 11.22
C GLY A 111 17.14 5.25 10.20
N PRO A 112 17.12 3.94 9.88
CA PRO A 112 16.21 3.37 8.90
C PRO A 112 14.76 3.37 9.40
N THR A 113 13.82 3.51 8.48
CA THR A 113 12.37 3.42 8.74
C THR A 113 11.64 2.78 7.57
N LEU A 114 10.53 2.12 7.88
CA LEU A 114 9.60 1.56 6.91
C LEU A 114 8.34 2.44 6.87
N LEU A 115 7.95 2.92 5.69
CA LEU A 115 6.65 3.53 5.45
C LEU A 115 5.77 2.53 4.70
N ALA A 116 4.81 1.92 5.40
CA ALA A 116 3.85 0.98 4.85
C ALA A 116 2.60 1.72 4.36
N ALA A 117 2.33 1.65 3.06
CA ALA A 117 1.16 2.23 2.42
C ALA A 117 0.15 1.13 2.06
N GLU A 118 -0.85 0.95 2.91
CA GLU A 118 -1.88 -0.07 2.74
C GLU A 118 -3.05 0.46 1.90
N MET A 119 -3.28 -0.12 0.73
CA MET A 119 -4.27 0.30 -0.28
C MET A 119 -5.51 -0.60 -0.25
N LEU A 120 -6.14 -0.68 0.92
CA LEU A 120 -7.23 -1.62 1.23
C LEU A 120 -8.63 -0.98 1.16
N GLY A 121 -8.82 0.02 0.30
CA GLY A 121 -10.09 0.74 0.17
C GLY A 121 -10.46 1.50 1.47
N PRO A 122 -11.64 1.25 2.06
CA PRO A 122 -12.04 1.87 3.33
C PRO A 122 -11.09 1.62 4.50
N ARG A 123 -10.28 0.55 4.43
CA ARG A 123 -9.31 0.17 5.46
C ARG A 123 -7.89 0.67 5.16
N SER A 124 -7.68 1.41 4.08
CA SER A 124 -6.35 1.93 3.71
C SER A 124 -5.65 2.66 4.86
N ASN A 125 -4.34 2.67 4.89
CA ASN A 125 -3.64 3.41 5.93
C ASN A 125 -2.20 3.70 5.51
N LEU A 126 -1.62 4.70 6.15
CA LEU A 126 -0.20 5.00 6.00
C LEU A 126 0.41 4.89 7.38
N ILE A 127 1.39 4.01 7.52
CA ILE A 127 2.02 3.68 8.80
C ILE A 127 3.52 3.87 8.65
N LEU A 128 4.10 4.68 9.55
CA LEU A 128 5.53 4.80 9.67
C LEU A 128 6.01 3.90 10.81
N VAL A 129 7.02 3.09 10.55
CA VAL A 129 7.48 2.00 11.39
C VAL A 129 9.00 2.09 11.56
N ALA A 130 9.47 1.86 12.78
CA ALA A 130 10.88 1.78 13.14
C ALA A 130 11.47 0.39 12.81
N PRO A 131 12.81 0.21 12.86
CA PRO A 131 13.44 -1.07 12.49
C PRO A 131 13.05 -2.25 13.37
N ASP A 132 12.67 -1.99 14.62
CA ASP A 132 12.18 -2.96 15.60
C ASP A 132 10.67 -3.27 15.43
N GLN A 133 10.09 -2.89 14.28
CA GLN A 133 8.67 -2.95 13.96
C GLN A 133 7.78 -2.04 14.81
N THR A 134 8.32 -1.15 15.64
CA THR A 134 7.49 -0.22 16.42
C THR A 134 6.83 0.82 15.51
N ILE A 135 5.51 0.98 15.61
CA ILE A 135 4.75 2.02 14.91
C ILE A 135 5.13 3.38 15.49
N LEU A 136 5.76 4.22 14.67
CA LEU A 136 6.10 5.60 14.99
C LEU A 136 4.92 6.54 14.77
N GLY A 137 4.07 6.25 13.78
CA GLY A 137 2.90 7.05 13.47
C GLY A 137 1.95 6.36 12.50
N VAL A 138 0.68 6.74 12.54
CA VAL A 138 -0.38 6.17 11.71
C VAL A 138 -1.35 7.26 11.22
N ALA A 139 -1.79 7.19 9.97
CA ALA A 139 -2.69 8.18 9.40
C ALA A 139 -4.11 8.05 9.97
N ARG A 140 -4.56 6.81 10.20
CA ARG A 140 -5.87 6.51 10.79
C ARG A 140 -5.78 5.59 11.99
N LEU A 141 -6.20 6.11 13.14
CA LEU A 141 -6.43 5.32 14.34
C LEU A 141 -7.69 4.45 14.19
N PRO A 142 -7.78 3.30 14.89
CA PRO A 142 -9.03 2.57 15.06
C PRO A 142 -10.09 3.48 15.70
N LYS A 143 -11.36 3.36 15.24
CA LYS A 143 -12.48 4.04 15.90
C LYS A 143 -12.89 3.27 17.15
N ALA A 144 -13.29 3.98 18.21
CA ALA A 144 -13.85 3.35 19.40
C ALA A 144 -15.06 2.47 19.02
N GLY A 145 -15.14 1.26 19.59
CA GLY A 145 -16.22 0.30 19.31
C GLY A 145 -16.09 -0.49 18.00
N GLN A 146 -15.07 -0.25 17.16
CA GLN A 146 -14.75 -1.14 16.04
C GLN A 146 -13.76 -2.21 16.47
N THR A 147 -14.22 -3.46 16.54
CA THR A 147 -13.32 -4.61 16.63
C THR A 147 -12.57 -4.74 15.32
N ARG A 148 -11.27 -4.46 15.34
CA ARG A 148 -10.36 -4.77 14.24
C ARG A 148 -9.60 -6.04 14.59
N GLN A 149 -9.29 -6.84 13.56
CA GLN A 149 -8.45 -8.03 13.72
C GLN A 149 -7.03 -7.68 14.21
N ARG A 150 -6.58 -6.44 14.01
CA ARG A 150 -5.30 -5.91 14.50
C ARG A 150 -5.41 -4.46 14.96
N THR A 151 -4.49 -4.06 15.83
CA THR A 151 -4.43 -2.72 16.41
C THR A 151 -3.28 -1.92 15.81
N LEU A 152 -3.59 -0.79 15.17
CA LEU A 152 -2.60 0.13 14.62
C LEU A 152 -2.56 1.40 15.47
N LEU A 153 -1.65 1.44 16.44
CA LEU A 153 -1.44 2.58 17.34
C LEU A 153 0.06 2.89 17.45
N PRO A 154 0.45 4.15 17.66
CA PRO A 154 1.83 4.48 17.97
C PRO A 154 2.34 3.70 19.20
N ASN A 155 3.63 3.34 19.18
CA ASN A 155 4.33 2.54 20.19
C ASN A 155 3.85 1.07 20.32
N GLN A 156 3.09 0.57 19.36
CA GLN A 156 2.76 -0.85 19.24
C GLN A 156 3.58 -1.48 18.10
N VAL A 157 3.72 -2.80 18.12
CA VAL A 157 4.35 -3.54 17.02
C VAL A 157 3.45 -3.48 15.78
N TYR A 158 4.04 -3.19 14.62
CA TYR A 158 3.37 -3.25 13.34
C TYR A 158 3.10 -4.70 12.96
N ASP A 159 1.83 -5.02 12.87
CA ASP A 159 1.33 -6.30 12.37
C ASP A 159 0.66 -6.06 11.01
N PRO A 160 1.09 -6.67 9.90
CA PRO A 160 0.45 -6.51 8.58
C PRO A 160 -0.98 -7.07 8.57
N PRO A 161 -1.80 -6.81 7.53
CA PRO A 161 -3.11 -7.44 7.39
C PRO A 161 -2.97 -8.97 7.44
N PRO A 162 -3.95 -9.67 8.03
CA PRO A 162 -3.90 -11.12 8.11
C PRO A 162 -3.95 -11.73 6.71
N ALA A 163 -3.16 -12.78 6.52
CA ALA A 163 -3.14 -13.55 5.29
C ALA A 163 -4.55 -14.06 4.95
N GLN A 164 -4.86 -14.06 3.65
CA GLN A 164 -6.11 -14.62 3.16
C GLN A 164 -5.98 -16.14 3.10
N ASN A 165 -7.00 -16.86 3.59
CA ASN A 165 -7.09 -18.31 3.44
C ASN A 165 -7.56 -18.65 2.02
N LYS A 166 -6.68 -18.48 1.03
CA LYS A 166 -6.92 -18.66 -0.40
C LYS A 166 -5.67 -19.23 -1.05
N LEU A 167 -5.84 -19.90 -2.19
CA LEU A 167 -4.74 -20.41 -2.99
C LEU A 167 -3.88 -19.27 -3.53
N THR A 168 -2.58 -19.50 -3.58
CA THR A 168 -1.65 -18.73 -4.42
C THR A 168 -1.73 -19.18 -5.87
N PRO A 169 -1.34 -18.34 -6.84
CA PRO A 169 -1.22 -18.75 -8.24
C PRO A 169 -0.34 -19.99 -8.45
N ALA A 170 0.67 -20.20 -7.61
CA ALA A 170 1.54 -21.38 -7.68
C ALA A 170 0.84 -22.66 -7.19
N GLU A 171 -0.11 -22.53 -6.26
CA GLU A 171 -0.91 -23.66 -5.74
C GLU A 171 -2.11 -23.98 -6.64
N LEU A 172 -2.46 -23.11 -7.58
CA LEU A 172 -3.58 -23.32 -8.50
C LEU A 172 -3.21 -24.34 -9.60
N THR A 173 -3.23 -25.62 -9.25
CA THR A 173 -3.16 -26.74 -10.19
C THR A 173 -4.55 -27.06 -10.76
N GLU A 174 -4.63 -27.81 -11.86
CA GLU A 174 -5.92 -28.31 -12.38
C GLU A 174 -6.69 -29.09 -11.30
N PHE A 175 -5.99 -29.92 -10.52
CA PHE A 175 -6.57 -30.69 -9.44
C PHE A 175 -7.20 -29.79 -8.37
N ASN A 176 -6.43 -28.84 -7.83
CA ASN A 176 -6.92 -27.92 -6.80
C ASN A 176 -8.07 -27.05 -7.33
N PHE A 177 -7.98 -26.58 -8.58
CA PHE A 177 -9.06 -25.81 -9.18
C PHE A 177 -10.35 -26.62 -9.34
N ARG A 178 -10.27 -27.90 -9.71
CA ARG A 178 -11.44 -28.79 -9.77
C ARG A 178 -12.06 -29.04 -8.39
N GLN A 179 -11.24 -29.12 -7.33
CA GLN A 179 -11.75 -29.22 -5.95
C GLN A 179 -12.54 -27.98 -5.56
N GLU A 180 -11.97 -26.78 -5.77
CA GLU A 180 -12.64 -25.51 -5.50
C GLU A 180 -13.96 -25.37 -6.29
N LEU A 181 -13.99 -25.84 -7.55
CA LEU A 181 -15.21 -25.86 -8.36
C LEU A 181 -16.28 -26.81 -7.82
N ALA A 182 -15.89 -27.96 -7.28
CA ALA A 182 -16.82 -28.94 -6.72
C ALA A 182 -17.44 -28.46 -5.39
N GLU A 183 -16.70 -27.67 -4.61
CA GLU A 183 -17.20 -27.06 -3.37
C GLU A 183 -18.02 -25.79 -3.61
N ALA A 184 -17.83 -25.14 -4.76
CA ALA A 184 -18.56 -23.94 -5.14
C ALA A 184 -20.06 -24.21 -5.40
N SER A 185 -20.88 -23.18 -5.21
CA SER A 185 -22.30 -23.25 -5.59
C SER A 185 -22.44 -23.50 -7.10
N PRO A 186 -23.30 -24.43 -7.56
CA PRO A 186 -23.39 -24.83 -8.98
C PRO A 186 -23.67 -23.71 -9.98
N ASN A 187 -24.28 -22.61 -9.53
CA ASN A 187 -24.64 -21.45 -10.37
C ASN A 187 -23.71 -20.24 -10.16
N LEU A 188 -22.60 -20.40 -9.44
CA LEU A 188 -21.66 -19.31 -9.24
C LEU A 188 -20.86 -19.07 -10.51
N GLU A 189 -20.97 -17.87 -11.06
CA GLU A 189 -20.14 -17.43 -12.19
C GLU A 189 -18.65 -17.56 -11.83
N LEU A 190 -17.85 -18.13 -12.73
CA LEU A 190 -16.39 -18.25 -12.55
C LEU A 190 -15.74 -16.91 -12.19
N ALA A 191 -16.26 -15.80 -12.74
CA ALA A 191 -15.74 -14.45 -12.51
C ALA A 191 -15.90 -13.99 -11.05
N ARG A 192 -16.84 -14.57 -10.32
CA ARG A 192 -17.06 -14.35 -8.89
C ARG A 192 -16.34 -15.39 -8.05
N LEU A 193 -16.14 -16.60 -8.57
CA LEU A 193 -15.40 -17.66 -7.87
C LEU A 193 -13.92 -17.31 -7.75
N LEU A 194 -13.24 -16.91 -8.84
CA LEU A 194 -11.79 -16.71 -8.85
C LEU A 194 -11.29 -15.76 -7.73
N PRO A 195 -11.88 -14.57 -7.49
CA PRO A 195 -11.48 -13.70 -6.39
C PRO A 195 -11.68 -14.30 -4.99
N ASN A 196 -12.55 -15.31 -4.85
CA ASN A 196 -12.82 -15.96 -3.56
C ASN A 196 -11.81 -17.07 -3.25
N ILE A 197 -11.28 -17.74 -4.27
CA ILE A 197 -10.39 -18.90 -4.10
C ILE A 197 -8.91 -18.56 -4.31
N LEU A 198 -8.61 -17.46 -5.02
CA LEU A 198 -7.23 -17.04 -5.31
C LEU A 198 -6.88 -15.71 -4.67
N VAL A 199 -5.69 -15.63 -4.08
CA VAL A 199 -5.12 -14.34 -3.61
C VAL A 199 -4.79 -13.43 -4.79
N GLY A 200 -4.87 -12.13 -4.54
CA GLY A 200 -4.47 -11.11 -5.52
C GLY A 200 -5.41 -10.92 -6.72
N ILE A 201 -6.41 -11.77 -6.91
CA ILE A 201 -7.34 -11.63 -8.03
C ILE A 201 -8.46 -10.62 -7.70
N SER A 202 -8.54 -9.55 -8.47
CA SER A 202 -9.67 -8.60 -8.41
C SER A 202 -10.85 -9.09 -9.26
N PRO A 203 -12.09 -8.64 -9.00
CA PRO A 203 -13.23 -8.97 -9.85
C PRO A 203 -13.05 -8.55 -11.31
N LEU A 204 -12.32 -7.45 -11.56
CA LEU A 204 -12.00 -7.01 -12.91
C LEU A 204 -11.03 -7.98 -13.59
N LEU A 205 -9.95 -8.33 -12.90
CA LEU A 205 -8.96 -9.28 -13.43
C LEU A 205 -9.58 -10.67 -13.66
N ALA A 206 -10.45 -11.14 -12.76
CA ALA A 206 -11.14 -12.42 -12.94
C ALA A 206 -11.97 -12.44 -14.23
N ARG A 207 -12.72 -11.37 -14.51
CA ARG A 207 -13.49 -11.24 -15.76
C ARG A 207 -12.60 -11.27 -16.99
N GLU A 208 -11.46 -10.58 -16.95
CA GLU A 208 -10.49 -10.57 -18.04
C GLU A 208 -9.85 -11.95 -18.26
N ILE A 209 -9.46 -12.64 -17.19
CA ILE A 209 -8.91 -14.00 -17.26
C ILE A 209 -9.89 -14.94 -17.96
N ILE A 210 -11.16 -14.90 -17.56
CA ILE A 210 -12.18 -15.78 -18.14
C ILE A 210 -12.43 -15.43 -19.59
N TYR A 211 -12.58 -14.15 -19.92
CA TYR A 211 -12.76 -13.70 -21.30
C TYR A 211 -11.61 -14.14 -22.23
N ARG A 212 -10.38 -14.25 -21.71
CA ARG A 212 -9.24 -14.76 -22.50
C ARG A 212 -9.18 -16.29 -22.59
N ALA A 213 -9.80 -16.99 -21.65
CA ALA A 213 -9.78 -18.45 -21.57
C ALA A 213 -10.93 -19.11 -22.35
N THR A 214 -12.01 -18.36 -22.63
CA THR A 214 -13.21 -18.81 -23.34
C THR A 214 -13.41 -18.05 -24.64
#